data_AF-A0A2E7ZUQ7-F1
#
_entry.id   AF-A0A2E7ZUQ7-F1
#
_cell.length_a   1.000
_cell.length_b   1.000
_cell.length_c   1.000
_cell.angle_alpha   90.00
_cell.angle_beta   90.00
_cell.angle_gamma   90.00
#
_symmetry.space_group_name_H-M   'P 1'
#
loop_
_entity.id
_entity.type
_entity.pdbx_description
1 polymer ?
#
loop_
_entity_poly.entity_id
_entity_poly.type
_entity_poly.pdbx_seq_one_letter_code
_entity_poly.pdbx_strand_id
1 'polypeptide(L)'
;MRQFKSTGYIAFVLAIMVGCSSTDDSGASSNGGSDSAAAVDAAEDTTSSQDSASATDSASGQDVAVDAGGAADSMVGDSAVASDATEADSAEADSTDPDAGGAADTTSVDTTPKKVCTAGETKCAGSKLATCGVFEDGYIETNCFPGTTCSEGQCKPVSNNLMIVFDTSGSMNATVSGCKASGQVWPSCDPTKKCTRMDVSKQVFSSALAKIDDKVTRMAMFRFPQRLYKKTSATCMSGFYGGLSSLSGETSPGPKDQQFVNDSSSWYWLSLKETLCVPFPSNGMAKTKTDMMKWMNGTEAIQAVGGACSNSSSLCKPVAGCDGWCCSGQCWKHVDPELRQTGGTPIGKTLFYVGEYLKNKVVIDGKKCKTTTDCDNVNYSCKKANPTDVEGQCKDEARTCRETVVVLFTDGGESNSTKFFAPWVQAKRLGHGLCCQTDADCVGGTVENPTVCKGGQCLPKLTITGYYCSEDMAPCLPSAQLGEAAHCKKNCIKDPMPNIKTCAANPQHNVLRSPDGKPFGVKLSVVDISGASNLSGSMSISIAGNGSLLGADASDPVKFLQTLNAVFDIKNKKVCNDTF
;
A
#
# COMPACT_ATOMS: atom_id res chain seq x y z
N MET A 1 52.98 -5.93 -4.36
CA MET A 1 53.08 -5.11 -5.59
C MET A 1 53.37 -6.01 -6.78
N ARG A 2 52.36 -6.34 -7.58
CA ARG A 2 52.51 -6.91 -8.94
C ARG A 2 51.41 -6.31 -9.80
N GLN A 3 51.80 -5.53 -10.80
CA GLN A 3 50.93 -4.93 -11.80
C GLN A 3 50.48 -6.01 -12.79
N PHE A 4 49.18 -6.06 -13.08
CA PHE A 4 48.67 -6.63 -14.32
C PHE A 4 47.84 -5.55 -15.03
N LYS A 5 48.37 -5.08 -16.16
CA LYS A 5 47.64 -4.37 -17.20
C LYS A 5 46.91 -5.42 -18.04
N SER A 6 45.62 -5.24 -18.29
CA SER A 6 44.94 -5.85 -19.43
C SER A 6 43.93 -4.86 -19.99
N THR A 7 44.30 -4.32 -21.14
CA THR A 7 43.51 -3.46 -22.02
C THR A 7 42.45 -4.31 -22.73
N GLY A 8 41.21 -3.85 -22.76
CA GLY A 8 40.13 -4.46 -23.54
C GLY A 8 39.17 -3.38 -24.03
N TYR A 9 39.43 -2.88 -25.24
CA TYR A 9 38.55 -2.00 -25.99
C TYR A 9 37.30 -2.77 -26.46
N ILE A 10 36.11 -2.24 -26.20
CA ILE A 10 34.92 -2.51 -27.03
C ILE A 10 34.36 -1.15 -27.43
N ALA A 11 34.49 -0.85 -28.72
CA ALA A 11 33.86 0.28 -29.38
C ALA A 11 32.36 -0.03 -29.58
N PHE A 12 31.50 0.90 -29.18
CA PHE A 12 30.14 1.00 -29.71
C PHE A 12 29.99 2.39 -30.35
N VAL A 13 29.63 2.38 -31.61
CA VAL A 13 29.47 3.52 -32.51
C VAL A 13 28.03 3.52 -33.02
N LEU A 14 27.52 4.74 -33.25
CA LEU A 14 26.31 5.16 -33.98
C LEU A 14 24.97 5.09 -33.20
N ALA A 15 24.05 6.06 -33.30
CA ALA A 15 23.96 7.24 -34.16
C ALA A 15 23.13 8.35 -33.51
N ILE A 16 23.62 9.59 -33.59
CA ILE A 16 22.86 10.82 -33.37
C ILE A 16 22.34 11.26 -34.75
N MET A 17 21.02 11.36 -34.93
CA MET A 17 20.43 12.09 -36.05
C MET A 17 20.01 13.48 -35.57
N VAL A 18 20.83 14.47 -35.88
CA VAL A 18 20.45 15.89 -36.00
C VAL A 18 20.61 16.22 -37.47
N GLY A 19 19.54 16.65 -38.11
CA GLY A 19 19.53 17.15 -39.49
C GLY A 19 18.52 18.29 -39.61
N CYS A 20 19.03 19.52 -39.59
CA CYS A 20 18.32 20.72 -40.02
C CYS A 20 18.15 20.71 -41.54
N SER A 21 17.04 21.26 -42.05
CA SER A 21 17.06 22.08 -43.27
C SER A 21 15.76 22.88 -43.41
N SER A 22 15.90 24.19 -43.25
CA SER A 22 15.04 25.24 -43.79
C SER A 22 15.26 25.37 -45.30
N THR A 23 14.20 25.63 -46.07
CA THR A 23 14.22 26.59 -47.20
C THR A 23 12.79 27.03 -47.49
N ASP A 24 12.69 28.33 -47.73
CA ASP A 24 11.52 29.13 -48.10
C ASP A 24 10.83 28.67 -49.39
N ASP A 25 9.52 28.90 -49.51
CA ASP A 25 9.00 29.66 -50.67
C ASP A 25 7.58 30.24 -50.45
N SER A 26 7.56 31.57 -50.39
CA SER A 26 6.67 32.53 -51.05
C SER A 26 5.36 32.04 -51.70
N GLY A 27 4.23 32.60 -51.25
CA GLY A 27 2.94 32.49 -51.94
C GLY A 27 1.89 33.45 -51.39
N ALA A 28 1.97 34.71 -51.79
CA ALA A 28 0.98 35.75 -51.49
C ALA A 28 -0.36 35.50 -52.20
N SER A 29 -1.47 35.67 -51.50
CA SER A 29 -2.68 36.24 -52.09
C SER A 29 -3.53 36.93 -51.03
N SER A 30 -3.89 38.16 -51.37
CA SER A 30 -4.57 39.21 -50.62
C SER A 30 -6.10 39.07 -50.58
N ASN A 31 -6.70 39.96 -49.78
CA ASN A 31 -8.11 40.36 -49.59
C ASN A 31 -8.73 39.77 -48.31
N GLY A 32 -9.26 40.54 -47.36
CA GLY A 32 -9.67 41.94 -47.32
C GLY A 32 -11.02 42.03 -46.60
N GLY A 33 -11.18 42.98 -45.66
CA GLY A 33 -12.45 43.35 -45.00
C GLY A 33 -12.43 43.09 -43.48
N SER A 34 -11.99 44.04 -42.64
CA SER A 34 -12.65 45.29 -42.18
C SER A 34 -13.63 45.10 -41.01
N ASP A 35 -13.26 45.75 -39.91
CA ASP A 35 -14.08 46.31 -38.81
C ASP A 35 -14.82 45.33 -37.88
N SER A 36 -14.69 45.40 -36.55
CA SER A 36 -14.92 46.59 -35.72
C SER A 36 -14.33 46.42 -34.32
N ALA A 37 -13.89 47.55 -33.76
CA ALA A 37 -13.42 47.72 -32.39
C ALA A 37 -14.55 47.61 -31.34
N ALA A 38 -14.20 47.14 -30.14
CA ALA A 38 -14.70 47.67 -28.88
C ALA A 38 -13.75 47.26 -27.74
N ALA A 39 -13.00 48.23 -27.24
CA ALA A 39 -12.32 48.19 -25.95
C ALA A 39 -13.32 48.58 -24.85
N VAL A 40 -13.34 47.88 -23.71
CA VAL A 40 -13.74 48.46 -22.42
C VAL A 40 -12.99 47.74 -21.28
N ASP A 41 -12.14 48.54 -20.64
CA ASP A 41 -11.69 48.62 -19.24
C ASP A 41 -11.53 47.42 -18.30
N ALA A 42 -10.37 47.50 -17.63
CA ALA A 42 -10.01 46.88 -16.38
C ALA A 42 -10.82 47.43 -15.20
N ALA A 43 -11.11 46.57 -14.23
CA ALA A 43 -11.25 46.96 -12.84
C ALA A 43 -10.85 45.79 -11.94
N GLU A 44 -9.77 46.01 -11.20
CA GLU A 44 -9.49 45.34 -9.93
C GLU A 44 -10.65 45.61 -8.96
N ASP A 45 -11.08 44.62 -8.20
CA ASP A 45 -11.54 44.92 -6.84
C ASP A 45 -11.27 43.76 -5.88
N THR A 46 -10.79 44.17 -4.72
CA THR A 46 -10.27 43.40 -3.61
C THR A 46 -11.24 43.61 -2.48
N THR A 47 -11.91 42.59 -1.94
CA THR A 47 -12.42 42.70 -0.57
C THR A 47 -12.62 41.35 0.13
N SER A 48 -11.99 41.30 1.28
CA SER A 48 -12.10 40.37 2.39
C SER A 48 -13.41 40.53 3.19
N SER A 49 -13.91 39.43 3.75
CA SER A 49 -14.53 39.32 5.10
C SER A 49 -14.91 37.84 5.29
N GLN A 50 -14.29 37.07 6.18
CA GLN A 50 -14.39 37.04 7.65
C GLN A 50 -15.82 37.00 8.21
N ASP A 51 -16.11 35.81 8.76
CA ASP A 51 -16.60 35.58 10.13
C ASP A 51 -18.04 35.07 10.36
N SER A 52 -18.03 33.89 11.00
CA SER A 52 -18.86 33.48 12.14
C SER A 52 -20.23 32.84 11.89
N ALA A 53 -20.21 31.51 11.85
CA ALA A 53 -21.36 30.68 12.22
C ALA A 53 -21.47 30.62 13.75
N SER A 54 -22.56 31.16 14.29
CA SER A 54 -22.95 31.02 15.69
C SER A 54 -23.66 29.69 15.93
N ALA A 55 -23.14 28.91 16.88
CA ALA A 55 -23.84 27.79 17.48
C ALA A 55 -24.82 28.34 18.53
N THR A 56 -26.06 27.84 18.53
CA THR A 56 -26.96 27.94 19.68
C THR A 56 -27.49 26.55 20.02
N ASP A 57 -27.12 26.08 21.21
CA ASP A 57 -27.76 25.01 21.94
C ASP A 57 -29.20 25.38 22.28
N SER A 58 -30.10 24.40 22.23
CA SER A 58 -31.26 24.34 23.12
C SER A 58 -31.76 22.91 23.22
N ALA A 59 -31.60 22.35 24.42
CA ALA A 59 -32.22 21.11 24.87
C ALA A 59 -33.72 21.32 25.13
N SER A 60 -34.54 20.27 24.95
CA SER A 60 -35.45 19.73 25.99
C SER A 60 -36.52 18.79 25.41
N GLY A 61 -36.80 17.71 26.17
CA GLY A 61 -38.05 16.94 26.15
C GLY A 61 -38.06 15.70 25.22
N GLN A 62 -38.65 14.57 25.57
CA GLN A 62 -39.26 14.06 26.80
C GLN A 62 -39.60 12.58 26.53
N ASP A 63 -39.55 11.75 27.57
CA ASP A 63 -39.84 10.31 27.53
C ASP A 63 -41.23 9.96 26.97
N VAL A 64 -41.31 8.90 26.15
CA VAL A 64 -42.45 7.96 26.14
C VAL A 64 -41.93 6.55 25.84
N ALA A 65 -41.99 5.68 26.85
CA ALA A 65 -41.88 4.24 26.70
C ALA A 65 -43.20 3.68 26.14
N VAL A 66 -43.12 2.79 25.15
CA VAL A 66 -44.22 1.87 24.82
C VAL A 66 -43.66 0.46 24.75
N ASP A 67 -44.15 -0.33 25.67
CA ASP A 67 -44.02 -1.76 25.86
C ASP A 67 -44.96 -2.50 24.89
N ALA A 68 -44.50 -3.57 24.24
CA ALA A 68 -45.34 -4.61 23.64
C ALA A 68 -44.49 -5.84 23.31
N GLY A 69 -44.65 -6.89 24.12
CA GLY A 69 -43.98 -8.18 23.99
C GLY A 69 -44.60 -9.17 22.98
N GLY A 70 -44.09 -10.40 23.08
CA GLY A 70 -44.52 -11.61 22.34
C GLY A 70 -43.29 -12.34 21.78
N ALA A 71 -42.60 -13.22 22.51
CA ALA A 71 -42.95 -14.57 23.00
C ALA A 71 -42.78 -15.70 21.95
N ALA A 72 -42.22 -16.82 22.44
CA ALA A 72 -41.96 -18.14 21.84
C ALA A 72 -40.66 -18.25 21.01
N ASP A 73 -39.80 -19.28 21.12
CA ASP A 73 -39.95 -20.56 21.81
C ASP A 73 -38.60 -21.23 22.14
N SER A 74 -38.69 -22.09 23.14
CA SER A 74 -37.75 -23.02 23.77
C SER A 74 -36.87 -23.86 22.84
N MET A 75 -35.59 -24.10 23.24
CA MET A 75 -35.04 -25.46 23.41
C MET A 75 -33.92 -25.46 24.45
N VAL A 76 -34.21 -26.13 25.56
CA VAL A 76 -33.33 -26.56 26.65
C VAL A 76 -32.58 -27.81 26.22
N GLY A 77 -31.31 -27.91 26.60
CA GLY A 77 -30.48 -29.10 26.46
C GLY A 77 -29.33 -29.08 27.47
N ASP A 78 -29.68 -29.35 28.72
CA ASP A 78 -28.77 -29.66 29.82
C ASP A 78 -27.92 -30.90 29.52
N SER A 79 -26.65 -30.86 29.90
CA SER A 79 -25.97 -31.98 30.58
C SER A 79 -24.72 -31.48 31.28
N ALA A 80 -24.78 -31.52 32.61
CA ALA A 80 -23.69 -31.34 33.53
C ALA A 80 -23.21 -32.71 34.06
N VAL A 81 -22.10 -32.64 34.82
CA VAL A 81 -21.57 -33.65 35.76
C VAL A 81 -20.75 -34.77 35.06
N ALA A 82 -19.51 -35.09 35.43
CA ALA A 82 -18.94 -35.20 36.77
C ALA A 82 -17.44 -34.87 36.83
N SER A 83 -17.08 -34.20 37.92
CA SER A 83 -15.79 -34.26 38.59
C SER A 83 -15.54 -35.66 39.17
N ASP A 84 -14.32 -36.18 39.08
CA ASP A 84 -13.80 -37.00 40.16
C ASP A 84 -12.28 -36.88 40.30
N ALA A 85 -11.87 -36.74 41.56
CA ALA A 85 -10.50 -36.68 42.02
C ALA A 85 -10.01 -38.09 42.34
N THR A 86 -8.70 -38.32 42.31
CA THR A 86 -8.06 -39.28 43.22
C THR A 86 -6.55 -39.02 43.26
N GLU A 87 -6.10 -38.56 44.43
CA GLU A 87 -4.76 -38.82 44.95
C GLU A 87 -4.65 -40.32 45.27
N ALA A 88 -3.49 -40.93 45.01
CA ALA A 88 -3.02 -42.06 45.80
C ALA A 88 -1.51 -42.23 45.69
N ASP A 89 -0.99 -42.60 46.85
CA ASP A 89 0.37 -42.61 47.34
C ASP A 89 1.09 -43.95 47.04
N SER A 90 2.43 -43.92 47.11
CA SER A 90 3.34 -44.95 47.62
C SER A 90 3.23 -46.43 47.17
N ALA A 91 4.34 -46.98 46.62
CA ALA A 91 4.88 -48.28 47.04
C ALA A 91 6.32 -48.50 46.58
N GLU A 92 7.20 -48.72 47.56
CA GLU A 92 8.52 -49.33 47.43
C GLU A 92 8.40 -50.79 46.97
N ALA A 93 9.38 -51.27 46.19
CA ALA A 93 9.73 -52.68 46.14
C ALA A 93 11.23 -52.83 45.86
N ASP A 94 11.90 -53.22 46.94
CA ASP A 94 13.22 -53.81 47.06
C ASP A 94 13.32 -55.15 46.31
N SER A 95 14.42 -55.37 45.59
CA SER A 95 14.98 -56.72 45.39
C SER A 95 16.48 -56.65 45.03
N THR A 96 17.30 -56.92 46.03
CA THR A 96 18.61 -57.61 45.98
C THR A 96 18.47 -58.94 45.19
N ASP A 97 19.45 -59.59 44.53
CA ASP A 97 20.91 -59.71 44.69
C ASP A 97 21.50 -60.47 43.42
N PRO A 98 22.68 -61.13 43.38
CA PRO A 98 23.84 -60.71 42.57
C PRO A 98 24.33 -61.76 41.54
N ASP A 99 25.56 -61.52 41.04
CA ASP A 99 26.56 -62.44 40.45
C ASP A 99 26.93 -62.30 38.95
N ALA A 100 28.10 -61.67 38.80
CA ALA A 100 29.33 -62.27 38.28
C ALA A 100 29.47 -62.59 36.78
N GLY A 101 30.37 -61.82 36.15
CA GLY A 101 31.48 -62.40 35.40
C GLY A 101 31.48 -62.13 33.89
N GLY A 102 32.54 -61.47 33.41
CA GLY A 102 32.91 -61.60 32.00
C GLY A 102 33.59 -60.37 31.40
N ALA A 103 34.91 -60.39 31.42
CA ALA A 103 35.82 -59.46 30.77
C ALA A 103 35.54 -59.22 29.27
N ALA A 104 35.64 -57.96 28.84
CA ALA A 104 36.56 -57.50 27.78
C ALA A 104 36.32 -56.01 27.51
N ASP A 105 37.12 -55.19 28.19
CA ASP A 105 37.35 -53.80 27.88
C ASP A 105 37.87 -53.67 26.44
N THR A 106 37.01 -53.16 25.55
CA THR A 106 37.41 -52.56 24.27
C THR A 106 36.63 -51.27 24.10
N THR A 107 36.92 -50.31 24.97
CA THR A 107 36.59 -48.91 24.74
C THR A 107 37.48 -48.34 23.63
N SER A 108 37.21 -48.71 22.38
CA SER A 108 37.73 -47.95 21.24
C SER A 108 36.97 -46.62 21.20
N VAL A 109 37.45 -45.63 21.96
CA VAL A 109 37.06 -44.24 21.78
C VAL A 109 37.45 -43.88 20.36
N ASP A 110 36.47 -43.91 19.46
CA ASP A 110 36.61 -43.40 18.10
C ASP A 110 36.85 -41.90 18.21
N THR A 111 38.13 -41.55 18.35
CA THR A 111 38.64 -40.19 18.47
C THR A 111 38.73 -39.52 17.10
N THR A 112 38.18 -40.14 16.05
CA THR A 112 38.05 -39.47 14.77
C THR A 112 37.02 -38.35 14.95
N PRO A 113 37.42 -37.06 14.91
CA PRO A 113 36.46 -35.97 15.05
C PRO A 113 35.40 -36.17 13.98
N LYS A 114 34.14 -36.36 14.42
CA LYS A 114 33.01 -36.58 13.54
C LYS A 114 32.90 -35.36 12.64
N LYS A 115 33.37 -35.50 11.40
CA LYS A 115 33.36 -34.42 10.40
C LYS A 115 31.94 -33.91 10.26
N VAL A 116 31.71 -32.69 10.73
CA VAL A 116 30.35 -32.13 10.88
C VAL A 116 29.74 -31.77 9.52
N CYS A 117 30.56 -31.49 8.51
CA CYS A 117 30.13 -31.13 7.16
C CYS A 117 31.24 -31.33 6.12
N THR A 118 30.89 -31.25 4.83
CA THR A 118 31.87 -31.31 3.73
C THR A 118 32.39 -29.91 3.41
N ALA A 119 33.71 -29.72 3.34
CA ALA A 119 34.31 -28.41 3.02
C ALA A 119 33.67 -27.78 1.77
N GLY A 120 33.23 -26.53 1.88
CA GLY A 120 32.53 -25.79 0.82
C GLY A 120 31.02 -26.07 0.70
N GLU A 121 30.48 -27.02 1.45
CA GLU A 121 29.04 -27.23 1.55
C GLU A 121 28.36 -25.99 2.13
N THR A 122 27.27 -25.55 1.51
CA THR A 122 26.49 -24.40 1.96
C THR A 122 25.10 -24.82 2.42
N LYS A 123 24.61 -24.14 3.45
CA LYS A 123 23.22 -24.21 3.90
C LYS A 123 22.76 -22.84 4.40
N CYS A 124 21.47 -22.72 4.67
CA CYS A 124 20.95 -21.54 5.34
C CYS A 124 20.84 -21.78 6.84
N ALA A 125 21.30 -20.80 7.62
CA ALA A 125 21.09 -20.69 9.05
C ALA A 125 20.29 -19.40 9.28
N GLY A 126 18.97 -19.52 9.30
CA GLY A 126 18.08 -18.35 9.24
C GLY A 126 18.29 -17.56 7.95
N SER A 127 18.46 -16.24 8.06
CA SER A 127 18.75 -15.35 6.94
C SER A 127 20.21 -15.40 6.44
N LYS A 128 21.10 -16.10 7.17
CA LYS A 128 22.54 -16.14 6.89
C LYS A 128 22.94 -17.35 6.05
N LEU A 129 24.02 -17.16 5.28
CA LEU A 129 24.68 -18.23 4.56
C LEU A 129 25.70 -18.92 5.47
N ALA A 130 25.47 -20.19 5.76
CA ALA A 130 26.39 -21.02 6.51
C ALA A 130 27.24 -21.83 5.52
N THR A 131 28.57 -21.64 5.54
CA THR A 131 29.52 -22.36 4.67
C THR A 131 30.44 -23.23 5.51
N CYS A 132 30.57 -24.50 5.18
CA CYS A 132 31.48 -25.41 5.88
C CYS A 132 32.94 -25.03 5.60
N GLY A 133 33.70 -24.77 6.67
CA GLY A 133 35.11 -24.39 6.58
C GLY A 133 35.97 -25.48 5.93
N VAL A 134 37.06 -25.08 5.27
CA VAL A 134 38.04 -26.04 4.71
C VAL A 134 38.95 -26.61 5.80
N PHE A 135 39.13 -25.87 6.89
CA PHE A 135 40.04 -26.19 8.00
C PHE A 135 39.36 -26.24 9.37
N GLU A 136 38.05 -25.96 9.43
CA GLU A 136 37.27 -25.93 10.67
C GLU A 136 36.23 -27.06 10.63
N ASP A 137 36.01 -27.72 11.76
CA ASP A 137 35.02 -28.81 11.90
C ASP A 137 33.57 -28.28 11.97
N GLY A 138 33.24 -27.19 11.27
CA GLY A 138 31.95 -26.52 11.41
C GLY A 138 31.56 -25.58 10.28
N TYR A 139 30.33 -25.06 10.39
CA TYR A 139 29.83 -24.04 9.48
C TYR A 139 30.16 -22.64 10.00
N ILE A 140 30.66 -21.80 9.11
CA ILE A 140 30.85 -20.37 9.35
C ILE A 140 29.62 -19.64 8.78
N GLU A 141 28.87 -18.98 9.66
CA GLU A 141 27.74 -18.14 9.26
C GLU A 141 28.20 -16.77 8.77
N THR A 142 27.78 -16.39 7.57
CA THR A 142 28.03 -15.07 6.99
C THR A 142 26.70 -14.43 6.61
N ASN A 143 26.53 -13.15 6.95
CA ASN A 143 25.36 -12.41 6.52
C ASN A 143 25.31 -12.31 5.00
N CYS A 144 24.13 -12.52 4.43
CA CYS A 144 23.90 -12.20 3.03
C CYS A 144 24.04 -10.70 2.77
N PHE A 145 24.44 -10.32 1.54
CA PHE A 145 24.57 -8.91 1.16
C PHE A 145 23.23 -8.16 1.33
N PRO A 146 23.24 -6.84 1.58
CA PRO A 146 22.00 -6.07 1.73
C PRO A 146 21.01 -6.32 0.59
N GLY A 147 19.77 -6.65 0.94
CA GLY A 147 18.72 -6.99 -0.03
C GLY A 147 18.73 -8.40 -0.59
N THR A 148 19.51 -9.28 0.03
CA THR A 148 19.48 -10.72 -0.23
C THR A 148 19.22 -11.47 1.07
N THR A 149 18.55 -12.62 0.98
CA THR A 149 18.35 -13.55 2.10
C THR A 149 18.86 -14.93 1.71
N CYS A 150 19.28 -15.74 2.67
CA CYS A 150 19.65 -17.12 2.38
C CYS A 150 18.39 -17.94 2.05
N SER A 151 18.40 -18.59 0.89
CA SER A 151 17.41 -19.60 0.51
C SER A 151 18.12 -20.69 -0.29
N GLU A 152 17.90 -21.95 0.08
CA GLU A 152 18.52 -23.12 -0.58
C GLU A 152 20.05 -23.06 -0.61
N GLY A 153 20.68 -22.61 0.49
CA GLY A 153 22.14 -22.51 0.61
C GLY A 153 22.77 -21.42 -0.26
N GLN A 154 22.00 -20.44 -0.72
CA GLN A 154 22.48 -19.32 -1.53
C GLN A 154 21.84 -18.00 -1.10
N CYS A 155 22.58 -16.90 -1.17
CA CYS A 155 22.01 -15.56 -0.98
C CYS A 155 21.22 -15.15 -2.23
N LYS A 156 19.89 -15.12 -2.13
CA LYS A 156 18.99 -14.75 -3.23
C LYS A 156 18.40 -13.35 -3.00
N PRO A 157 18.17 -12.56 -4.07
CA PRO A 157 17.52 -11.26 -3.95
C PRO A 157 16.15 -11.34 -3.28
N VAL A 158 15.89 -10.40 -2.38
CA VAL A 158 14.57 -10.24 -1.76
C VAL A 158 13.70 -9.39 -2.67
N SER A 159 12.49 -9.88 -2.96
CA SER A 159 11.53 -9.16 -3.79
C SER A 159 10.71 -8.16 -2.99
N ASN A 160 10.88 -6.86 -3.18
CA ASN A 160 10.06 -5.87 -2.48
C ASN A 160 8.62 -5.85 -3.00
N ASN A 161 7.69 -5.33 -2.20
CA ASN A 161 6.31 -5.10 -2.59
C ASN A 161 6.14 -3.61 -2.92
N LEU A 162 5.79 -3.29 -4.17
CA LEU A 162 5.46 -1.95 -4.61
C LEU A 162 3.99 -1.87 -4.98
N MET A 163 3.22 -1.03 -4.31
CA MET A 163 1.83 -0.75 -4.63
C MET A 163 1.70 0.66 -5.16
N ILE A 164 1.01 0.80 -6.28
CA ILE A 164 0.74 2.09 -6.90
C ILE A 164 -0.73 2.41 -6.70
N VAL A 165 -1.04 3.59 -6.18
CA VAL A 165 -2.40 4.07 -5.99
C VAL A 165 -2.56 5.29 -6.87
N PHE A 166 -3.44 5.22 -7.85
CA PHE A 166 -3.82 6.38 -8.65
C PHE A 166 -5.07 7.04 -8.08
N ASP A 167 -4.96 8.32 -7.76
CA ASP A 167 -6.11 9.20 -7.66
C ASP A 167 -6.80 9.26 -9.02
N THR A 168 -8.03 8.76 -9.10
CA THR A 168 -8.81 8.78 -10.34
C THR A 168 -9.92 9.83 -10.31
N SER A 169 -9.92 10.73 -9.32
CA SER A 169 -10.95 11.74 -9.07
C SER A 169 -11.14 12.72 -10.24
N GLY A 170 -12.22 13.50 -10.16
CA GLY A 170 -12.54 14.49 -11.18
C GLY A 170 -11.45 15.55 -11.36
N SER A 171 -10.72 15.91 -10.31
CA SER A 171 -9.66 16.94 -10.37
C SER A 171 -8.44 16.49 -11.17
N MET A 172 -8.21 15.17 -11.24
CA MET A 172 -7.16 14.56 -12.08
C MET A 172 -7.47 14.66 -13.58
N ASN A 173 -8.73 14.94 -13.95
CA ASN A 173 -9.13 15.22 -15.33
C ASN A 173 -8.91 16.69 -15.73
N ALA A 174 -8.42 17.54 -14.84
CA ALA A 174 -8.11 18.92 -15.17
C ALA A 174 -6.97 18.98 -16.21
N THR A 175 -7.16 19.85 -17.21
CA THR A 175 -6.14 20.13 -18.24
C THR A 175 -4.93 20.79 -17.60
N VAL A 176 -3.74 20.30 -17.95
CA VAL A 176 -2.45 20.88 -17.56
C VAL A 176 -2.26 22.22 -18.28
N SER A 177 -1.70 23.20 -17.58
CA SER A 177 -1.41 24.52 -18.15
C SER A 177 -0.60 24.42 -19.44
N GLY A 178 -0.95 25.25 -20.43
CA GLY A 178 -0.28 25.26 -21.75
C GLY A 178 -0.77 24.21 -22.74
N CYS A 179 -1.71 23.34 -22.37
CA CYS A 179 -2.30 22.37 -23.30
C CYS A 179 -3.75 22.67 -23.69
N LYS A 180 -4.11 22.34 -24.93
CA LYS A 180 -5.49 22.41 -25.46
C LYS A 180 -6.06 21.00 -25.61
N ALA A 181 -6.88 20.57 -24.66
CA ALA A 181 -7.59 19.28 -24.69
C ALA A 181 -8.90 19.32 -25.52
N SER A 182 -9.25 20.45 -26.15
CA SER A 182 -10.55 20.64 -26.79
C SER A 182 -10.69 19.84 -28.09
N GLY A 183 -11.88 19.27 -28.30
CA GLY A 183 -12.32 18.71 -29.60
C GLY A 183 -12.18 17.19 -29.78
N GLN A 184 -11.73 16.43 -28.77
CA GLN A 184 -11.70 14.97 -28.89
C GLN A 184 -13.10 14.35 -28.75
N VAL A 185 -13.43 13.44 -29.66
CA VAL A 185 -14.70 12.70 -29.66
C VAL A 185 -14.47 11.31 -29.08
N TRP A 186 -15.24 10.98 -28.05
CA TRP A 186 -15.28 9.64 -27.48
C TRP A 186 -15.86 8.61 -28.47
N PRO A 187 -15.36 7.36 -28.55
CA PRO A 187 -14.26 6.75 -27.79
C PRO A 187 -12.86 6.98 -28.38
N SER A 188 -12.77 7.66 -29.52
CA SER A 188 -11.53 7.89 -30.27
C SER A 188 -10.68 9.01 -29.66
N CYS A 189 -10.34 8.86 -28.39
CA CYS A 189 -9.55 9.81 -27.66
C CYS A 189 -8.07 9.65 -28.03
N ASP A 190 -7.55 10.58 -28.82
CA ASP A 190 -6.16 10.58 -29.26
C ASP A 190 -5.20 10.68 -28.06
N PRO A 191 -4.44 9.61 -27.74
CA PRO A 191 -3.57 9.58 -26.56
C PRO A 191 -2.42 10.59 -26.65
N THR A 192 -2.11 11.11 -27.84
CA THR A 192 -1.07 12.13 -28.04
C THR A 192 -1.56 13.56 -27.77
N LYS A 193 -2.88 13.77 -27.76
CA LYS A 193 -3.54 15.06 -27.47
C LYS A 193 -4.15 15.10 -26.08
N LYS A 194 -3.76 14.14 -25.23
CA LYS A 194 -4.23 13.96 -23.86
C LYS A 194 -3.28 14.63 -22.89
N CYS A 195 -3.76 15.65 -22.20
CA CYS A 195 -2.95 16.49 -21.33
C CYS A 195 -3.69 16.87 -20.06
N THR A 196 -4.50 15.94 -19.56
CA THR A 196 -4.96 16.03 -18.18
C THR A 196 -3.85 15.64 -17.22
N ARG A 197 -3.96 16.02 -15.95
CA ARG A 197 -3.02 15.58 -14.90
C ARG A 197 -2.91 14.06 -14.84
N MET A 198 -4.04 13.34 -14.99
CA MET A 198 -4.08 11.88 -15.11
C MET A 198 -3.27 11.38 -16.30
N ASP A 199 -3.46 11.97 -17.49
CA ASP A 199 -2.78 11.51 -18.70
C ASP A 199 -1.25 11.67 -18.60
N VAL A 200 -0.78 12.81 -18.12
CA VAL A 200 0.66 13.03 -17.88
C VAL A 200 1.19 12.02 -16.86
N SER A 201 0.44 11.78 -15.78
CA SER A 201 0.84 10.82 -14.73
C SER A 201 0.96 9.41 -15.28
N LYS A 202 0.02 8.96 -16.13
CA LYS A 202 0.07 7.66 -16.79
C LYS A 202 1.29 7.53 -17.70
N GLN A 203 1.61 8.56 -18.48
CA GLN A 203 2.77 8.56 -19.38
C GLN A 203 4.09 8.52 -18.61
N VAL A 204 4.24 9.37 -17.58
CA VAL A 204 5.44 9.41 -16.74
C VAL A 204 5.60 8.12 -15.96
N PHE A 205 4.52 7.62 -15.35
CA PHE A 205 4.55 6.34 -14.64
C PHE A 205 4.87 5.17 -15.57
N SER A 206 4.32 5.11 -16.79
CA SER A 206 4.67 4.08 -17.78
C SER A 206 6.17 4.06 -18.07
N SER A 207 6.75 5.24 -18.24
CA SER A 207 8.19 5.41 -18.51
C SER A 207 9.05 4.98 -17.32
N ALA A 208 8.59 5.25 -16.11
CA ALA A 208 9.25 4.82 -14.88
C ALA A 208 9.10 3.31 -14.63
N LEU A 209 7.89 2.78 -14.83
CA LEU A 209 7.55 1.36 -14.71
C LEU A 209 8.42 0.50 -15.63
N ALA A 210 8.72 0.98 -16.84
CA ALA A 210 9.64 0.30 -17.76
C ALA A 210 11.01 0.01 -17.13
N LYS A 211 11.50 0.88 -16.24
CA LYS A 211 12.80 0.77 -15.56
C LYS A 211 12.78 -0.06 -14.27
N ILE A 212 11.59 -0.37 -13.74
CA ILE A 212 11.48 -1.21 -12.54
C ILE A 212 11.88 -2.64 -12.90
N ASP A 213 12.81 -3.19 -12.12
CA ASP A 213 13.23 -4.59 -12.18
C ASP A 213 12.15 -5.48 -11.55
N ASP A 214 11.38 -6.12 -12.42
CA ASP A 214 10.29 -7.04 -12.08
C ASP A 214 10.78 -8.42 -11.64
N LYS A 215 12.11 -8.66 -11.58
CA LYS A 215 12.71 -9.86 -10.95
C LYS A 215 12.94 -9.69 -9.45
N VAL A 216 12.91 -8.45 -8.95
CA VAL A 216 13.11 -8.14 -7.51
C VAL A 216 12.03 -7.20 -6.97
N THR A 217 10.97 -6.94 -7.73
CA THR A 217 9.85 -6.09 -7.32
C THR A 217 8.55 -6.71 -7.76
N ARG A 218 7.71 -7.08 -6.78
CA ARG A 218 6.32 -7.43 -7.01
C ARG A 218 5.52 -6.15 -7.01
N MET A 219 4.56 -6.05 -7.94
CA MET A 219 3.78 -4.83 -8.10
C MET A 219 2.28 -5.10 -7.90
N ALA A 220 1.55 -4.10 -7.42
CA ALA A 220 0.08 -4.07 -7.41
C ALA A 220 -0.40 -2.65 -7.73
N MET A 221 -1.62 -2.53 -8.27
CA MET A 221 -2.19 -1.23 -8.63
C MET A 221 -3.61 -1.08 -8.10
N PHE A 222 -3.81 0.00 -7.36
CA PHE A 222 -5.08 0.48 -6.86
C PHE A 222 -5.46 1.79 -7.55
N ARG A 223 -6.75 2.07 -7.52
CA ARG A 223 -7.38 3.34 -7.91
C ARG A 223 -8.40 3.72 -6.85
N PHE A 224 -8.97 4.93 -6.93
CA PHE A 224 -10.10 5.24 -6.07
C PHE A 224 -11.35 4.41 -6.40
N PRO A 225 -12.21 4.14 -5.42
CA PRO A 225 -13.45 3.40 -5.62
C PRO A 225 -14.28 3.99 -6.76
N GLN A 226 -14.51 3.20 -7.80
CA GLN A 226 -15.28 3.65 -8.96
C GLN A 226 -16.12 2.54 -9.56
N ARG A 227 -17.24 2.94 -10.19
CA ARG A 227 -18.16 2.03 -10.88
C ARG A 227 -18.42 2.47 -12.29
N LEU A 228 -18.63 1.48 -13.15
CA LEU A 228 -19.11 1.74 -14.49
C LEU A 228 -20.46 2.47 -14.38
N TYR A 229 -20.49 3.67 -14.93
CA TYR A 229 -21.65 4.53 -14.99
C TYR A 229 -22.01 4.68 -16.47
N LYS A 230 -23.15 4.12 -16.89
CA LYS A 230 -23.60 4.25 -18.28
C LYS A 230 -24.06 5.70 -18.52
N LYS A 231 -23.09 6.60 -18.66
CA LYS A 231 -23.31 7.97 -19.08
C LYS A 231 -23.56 7.94 -20.58
N THR A 232 -24.66 8.52 -21.01
CA THR A 232 -24.95 8.74 -22.45
C THR A 232 -23.92 9.69 -23.11
N SER A 233 -22.99 10.26 -22.32
CA SER A 233 -21.99 11.23 -22.73
C SER A 233 -20.64 11.02 -22.01
N ALA A 234 -20.10 9.80 -22.03
CA ALA A 234 -18.67 9.62 -21.71
C ALA A 234 -17.85 10.55 -22.63
N THR A 235 -16.86 11.25 -22.06
CA THR A 235 -15.98 12.15 -22.81
C THR A 235 -14.54 11.73 -22.63
N CYS A 236 -13.66 12.17 -23.53
CA CYS A 236 -12.22 11.92 -23.38
C CYS A 236 -11.62 12.50 -22.10
N MET A 237 -12.33 13.42 -21.42
CA MET A 237 -11.93 13.91 -20.11
C MET A 237 -12.53 13.10 -18.95
N SER A 238 -13.74 12.54 -19.09
CA SER A 238 -14.48 11.99 -17.93
C SER A 238 -14.59 10.45 -17.90
N GLY A 239 -14.36 9.77 -19.03
CA GLY A 239 -14.45 8.30 -19.12
C GLY A 239 -15.86 7.75 -18.85
N PHE A 240 -15.94 6.44 -18.56
CA PHE A 240 -17.20 5.75 -18.24
C PHE A 240 -17.46 5.56 -16.74
N TYR A 241 -16.60 6.04 -15.85
CA TYR A 241 -16.73 5.74 -14.43
C TYR A 241 -17.31 6.90 -13.61
N GLY A 242 -18.30 6.56 -12.78
CA GLY A 242 -18.72 7.37 -11.66
C GLY A 242 -17.88 7.02 -10.44
N GLY A 243 -17.28 8.02 -9.82
CA GLY A 243 -16.55 7.86 -8.58
C GLY A 243 -17.47 7.64 -7.41
N LEU A 244 -17.00 6.82 -6.48
CA LEU A 244 -17.69 6.46 -5.26
C LEU A 244 -16.92 7.01 -4.07
N SER A 245 -17.65 7.39 -3.03
CA SER A 245 -17.06 7.66 -1.72
C SER A 245 -16.80 6.39 -0.92
N SER A 246 -17.13 5.20 -1.43
CA SER A 246 -16.93 3.91 -0.75
C SER A 246 -16.98 2.74 -1.70
N LEU A 247 -16.45 1.60 -1.27
CA LEU A 247 -16.76 0.32 -1.93
C LEU A 247 -18.23 -0.03 -1.73
N SER A 248 -18.72 -0.86 -2.63
CA SER A 248 -20.11 -1.23 -2.60
C SER A 248 -20.43 -2.34 -1.62
N GLY A 249 -21.63 -2.29 -1.04
CA GLY A 249 -21.96 -3.12 0.11
C GLY A 249 -21.39 -2.59 1.42
N GLU A 250 -20.55 -1.55 1.38
CA GLU A 250 -20.29 -0.72 2.55
C GLU A 250 -21.59 0.02 2.89
N THR A 251 -22.24 -0.40 3.97
CA THR A 251 -23.48 0.23 4.44
C THR A 251 -23.16 1.59 5.07
N SER A 252 -23.19 2.64 4.26
CA SER A 252 -23.25 4.03 4.73
C SER A 252 -24.70 4.55 4.59
N PRO A 253 -25.30 5.22 5.59
CA PRO A 253 -24.79 5.58 6.91
C PRO A 253 -25.36 4.66 7.99
N GLY A 254 -24.65 3.58 8.34
CA GLY A 254 -24.93 2.81 9.54
C GLY A 254 -24.00 3.25 10.69
N PRO A 255 -24.38 3.08 11.98
CA PRO A 255 -23.54 3.41 13.14
C PRO A 255 -22.22 2.61 13.26
N LYS A 256 -21.84 1.87 12.22
CA LYS A 256 -20.63 1.09 12.09
C LYS A 256 -20.13 1.24 10.65
N ASP A 257 -19.49 2.36 10.32
CA ASP A 257 -18.47 2.36 9.27
C ASP A 257 -17.62 1.09 9.51
N GLN A 258 -17.64 0.13 8.57
CA GLN A 258 -16.97 -1.14 8.81
C GLN A 258 -15.46 -0.93 8.77
N GLN A 259 -14.88 -0.65 9.94
CA GLN A 259 -13.44 -0.42 10.15
C GLN A 259 -12.62 -1.72 10.16
N PHE A 260 -13.26 -2.85 9.83
CA PHE A 260 -12.68 -4.18 9.90
C PHE A 260 -12.99 -5.00 8.66
N VAL A 261 -11.93 -5.57 8.09
CA VAL A 261 -12.01 -6.55 7.00
C VAL A 261 -11.27 -7.82 7.43
N ASN A 262 -11.94 -8.95 7.28
CA ASN A 262 -11.39 -10.31 7.41
C ASN A 262 -11.83 -11.16 6.19
N ASP A 263 -11.41 -12.42 6.12
CA ASP A 263 -11.76 -13.32 5.01
C ASP A 263 -13.29 -13.53 4.82
N SER A 264 -14.12 -13.27 5.83
CA SER A 264 -15.59 -13.37 5.75
C SER A 264 -16.28 -12.08 5.29
N SER A 265 -15.55 -10.97 5.14
CA SER A 265 -16.08 -9.66 4.73
C SER A 265 -16.44 -9.64 3.24
N SER A 266 -17.54 -10.30 2.88
CA SER A 266 -17.99 -10.46 1.49
C SER A 266 -18.17 -9.12 0.76
N TRP A 267 -18.69 -8.09 1.44
CA TRP A 267 -18.82 -6.74 0.85
C TRP A 267 -17.49 -6.20 0.32
N TYR A 268 -16.40 -6.41 1.06
CA TYR A 268 -15.08 -5.92 0.70
C TYR A 268 -14.50 -6.76 -0.43
N TRP A 269 -14.46 -8.08 -0.28
CA TRP A 269 -13.83 -8.97 -1.27
C TRP A 269 -14.58 -9.00 -2.61
N LEU A 270 -15.91 -8.94 -2.60
CA LEU A 270 -16.71 -8.90 -3.83
C LEU A 270 -16.61 -7.55 -4.55
N SER A 271 -16.41 -6.46 -3.79
CA SER A 271 -16.30 -5.10 -4.33
C SER A 271 -14.86 -4.64 -4.51
N LEU A 272 -13.85 -5.42 -4.12
CA LEU A 272 -12.44 -5.03 -4.19
C LEU A 272 -12.03 -4.62 -5.61
N LYS A 273 -12.63 -5.21 -6.65
CA LYS A 273 -12.41 -4.83 -8.07
C LYS A 273 -12.83 -3.40 -8.43
N GLU A 274 -13.60 -2.73 -7.56
CA GLU A 274 -13.94 -1.30 -7.73
C GLU A 274 -12.72 -0.41 -7.47
N THR A 275 -11.70 -0.90 -6.75
CA THR A 275 -10.46 -0.19 -6.40
C THR A 275 -9.18 -0.91 -6.83
N LEU A 276 -9.10 -2.25 -6.74
CA LEU A 276 -7.93 -3.04 -7.11
C LEU A 276 -7.94 -3.37 -8.61
N CYS A 277 -7.01 -2.77 -9.33
CA CYS A 277 -6.87 -2.91 -10.78
C CYS A 277 -5.98 -4.09 -11.17
N VAL A 278 -4.86 -4.24 -10.46
CA VAL A 278 -3.88 -5.31 -10.67
C VAL A 278 -3.45 -5.82 -9.29
N PRO A 279 -3.81 -7.06 -8.91
CA PRO A 279 -3.36 -7.64 -7.64
C PRO A 279 -1.86 -7.95 -7.67
N PHE A 280 -1.25 -8.11 -6.50
CA PHE A 280 0.04 -8.80 -6.44
C PHE A 280 -0.13 -10.21 -7.01
N PRO A 281 0.85 -10.69 -7.78
CA PRO A 281 0.73 -12.00 -8.37
C PRO A 281 0.86 -13.08 -7.29
N SER A 282 -0.05 -14.06 -7.32
CA SER A 282 -0.01 -15.23 -6.44
C SER A 282 1.05 -16.25 -6.88
N ASN A 283 1.36 -16.29 -8.19
CA ASN A 283 2.31 -17.23 -8.81
C ASN A 283 3.24 -16.56 -9.87
N GLY A 284 4.44 -16.18 -9.44
CA GLY A 284 5.48 -15.56 -10.28
C GLY A 284 5.30 -14.05 -10.47
N MET A 285 6.15 -13.39 -11.27
CA MET A 285 6.13 -11.93 -11.44
C MET A 285 5.80 -11.44 -12.85
N ALA A 286 5.83 -12.33 -13.86
CA ALA A 286 5.92 -11.94 -15.26
C ALA A 286 4.67 -11.25 -15.86
N LYS A 287 3.50 -11.33 -15.23
CA LYS A 287 2.25 -10.80 -15.82
C LYS A 287 1.87 -9.40 -15.33
N THR A 288 2.31 -9.02 -14.13
CA THR A 288 1.85 -7.82 -13.45
C THR A 288 2.24 -6.53 -14.18
N LYS A 289 3.48 -6.44 -14.67
CA LYS A 289 3.97 -5.26 -15.39
C LYS A 289 3.18 -5.01 -16.67
N THR A 290 2.95 -6.06 -17.46
CA THR A 290 2.13 -6.01 -18.68
C THR A 290 0.68 -5.62 -18.37
N ASP A 291 0.09 -6.19 -17.33
CA ASP A 291 -1.29 -5.85 -16.96
C ASP A 291 -1.41 -4.40 -16.46
N MET A 292 -0.42 -3.88 -15.71
CA MET A 292 -0.37 -2.46 -15.34
C MET A 292 -0.25 -1.54 -16.56
N MET A 293 0.59 -1.88 -17.54
CA MET A 293 0.75 -1.08 -18.75
C MET A 293 -0.54 -0.93 -19.56
N LYS A 294 -1.44 -1.93 -19.52
CA LYS A 294 -2.77 -1.81 -20.16
C LYS A 294 -3.59 -0.67 -19.57
N TRP A 295 -3.49 -0.42 -18.27
CA TRP A 295 -4.19 0.70 -17.63
C TRP A 295 -3.59 2.06 -17.98
N MET A 296 -2.34 2.09 -18.44
CA MET A 296 -1.60 3.32 -18.73
C MET A 296 -1.66 3.77 -20.17
N ASN A 297 -2.07 2.90 -21.10
CA ASN A 297 -2.06 3.17 -22.55
C ASN A 297 -3.06 4.27 -22.99
N GLY A 298 -3.93 4.74 -22.08
CA GLY A 298 -4.93 5.77 -22.38
C GLY A 298 -6.05 5.27 -23.30
N THR A 299 -6.19 3.98 -23.52
CA THR A 299 -7.31 3.41 -24.29
C THR A 299 -8.40 2.97 -23.32
N GLU A 300 -9.65 3.32 -23.60
CA GLU A 300 -10.80 2.89 -22.82
C GLU A 300 -11.90 2.43 -23.77
N ALA A 301 -12.32 1.18 -23.62
CA ALA A 301 -13.36 0.60 -24.45
C ALA A 301 -14.18 -0.41 -23.65
N ILE A 302 -15.50 -0.38 -23.90
CA ILE A 302 -16.46 -1.34 -23.37
C ILE A 302 -17.14 -2.07 -24.50
N GLN A 303 -17.46 -3.34 -24.26
CA GLN A 303 -18.19 -4.18 -25.19
C GLN A 303 -19.36 -4.83 -24.48
N ALA A 304 -20.51 -4.90 -25.14
CA ALA A 304 -21.61 -5.74 -24.70
C ALA A 304 -21.18 -7.21 -24.79
N VAL A 305 -21.27 -7.95 -23.69
CA VAL A 305 -20.86 -9.36 -23.63
C VAL A 305 -21.99 -10.22 -23.10
N GLY A 306 -22.40 -11.24 -23.85
CA GLY A 306 -23.48 -12.14 -23.45
C GLY A 306 -24.89 -11.56 -23.63
N GLY A 307 -25.85 -12.20 -22.97
CA GLY A 307 -27.28 -11.93 -23.10
C GLY A 307 -27.80 -10.83 -22.17
N ALA A 308 -29.13 -10.71 -22.12
CA ALA A 308 -29.80 -9.81 -21.21
C ALA A 308 -29.56 -10.20 -19.74
N CYS A 309 -29.61 -9.24 -18.84
CA CYS A 309 -29.41 -9.43 -17.41
C CYS A 309 -30.43 -8.63 -16.61
N SER A 310 -30.63 -8.96 -15.34
CA SER A 310 -31.78 -8.48 -14.55
C SER A 310 -31.68 -7.04 -14.02
N ASN A 311 -30.61 -6.29 -14.30
CA ASN A 311 -30.46 -4.91 -13.82
C ASN A 311 -31.12 -3.91 -14.78
N SER A 312 -32.25 -3.32 -14.39
CA SER A 312 -32.91 -2.24 -15.14
C SER A 312 -32.26 -0.86 -14.95
N SER A 313 -31.36 -0.69 -13.97
CA SER A 313 -30.70 0.59 -13.68
C SER A 313 -29.67 0.98 -14.75
N SER A 314 -29.47 2.29 -14.96
CA SER A 314 -28.35 2.84 -15.73
C SER A 314 -27.00 2.69 -15.01
N LEU A 315 -27.01 2.57 -13.68
CA LEU A 315 -25.84 2.25 -12.88
C LEU A 315 -25.51 0.77 -13.04
N CYS A 316 -24.31 0.51 -13.55
CA CYS A 316 -23.86 -0.84 -13.81
C CYS A 316 -23.47 -1.53 -12.50
N LYS A 317 -23.89 -2.78 -12.33
CA LYS A 317 -23.53 -3.60 -11.16
C LYS A 317 -23.06 -4.98 -11.60
N PRO A 318 -22.12 -5.61 -10.87
CA PRO A 318 -21.85 -7.02 -11.07
C PRO A 318 -23.13 -7.83 -10.85
N VAL A 319 -23.48 -8.69 -11.80
CA VAL A 319 -24.61 -9.62 -11.71
C VAL A 319 -24.11 -11.00 -12.13
N ALA A 320 -24.54 -12.04 -11.42
CA ALA A 320 -24.21 -13.42 -11.78
C ALA A 320 -24.63 -13.69 -13.25
N GLY A 321 -23.73 -14.26 -14.05
CA GLY A 321 -23.94 -14.50 -15.48
C GLY A 321 -23.40 -13.42 -16.43
N CYS A 322 -22.98 -12.25 -15.92
CA CYS A 322 -22.21 -11.28 -16.72
C CYS A 322 -20.70 -11.45 -16.48
N ASP A 323 -19.89 -11.52 -17.55
CA ASP A 323 -18.42 -11.42 -17.53
C ASP A 323 -17.94 -9.96 -17.29
N GLY A 324 -18.63 -9.22 -16.40
CA GLY A 324 -18.43 -7.80 -16.17
C GLY A 324 -19.54 -7.18 -15.32
N TRP A 325 -20.29 -6.24 -15.91
CA TRP A 325 -21.36 -5.50 -15.25
C TRP A 325 -22.65 -5.55 -16.06
N CYS A 326 -23.78 -5.65 -15.38
CA CYS A 326 -25.11 -5.51 -15.97
C CYS A 326 -25.58 -4.06 -15.86
N CYS A 327 -26.01 -3.45 -16.96
CA CYS A 327 -26.65 -2.14 -16.96
C CYS A 327 -27.74 -2.03 -18.04
N SER A 328 -28.89 -1.50 -17.64
CA SER A 328 -30.08 -1.36 -18.49
C SER A 328 -30.44 -2.64 -19.24
N GLY A 329 -30.38 -3.77 -18.55
CA GLY A 329 -30.74 -5.07 -19.09
C GLY A 329 -29.65 -5.76 -19.91
N GLN A 330 -28.47 -5.17 -20.09
CA GLN A 330 -27.39 -5.74 -20.92
C GLN A 330 -26.10 -5.92 -20.12
N CYS A 331 -25.41 -7.04 -20.32
CA CYS A 331 -24.09 -7.29 -19.77
C CYS A 331 -23.01 -6.56 -20.61
N TRP A 332 -22.07 -5.91 -19.93
CA TRP A 332 -20.95 -5.15 -20.49
C TRP A 332 -19.64 -5.54 -19.81
N LYS A 333 -18.53 -5.54 -20.56
CA LYS A 333 -17.20 -5.59 -19.97
C LYS A 333 -16.25 -4.59 -20.61
N HIS A 334 -15.23 -4.19 -19.86
CA HIS A 334 -14.11 -3.47 -20.42
C HIS A 334 -13.24 -4.42 -21.24
N VAL A 335 -12.99 -4.04 -22.48
CA VAL A 335 -11.94 -4.65 -23.29
C VAL A 335 -10.62 -3.90 -23.10
N ASP A 336 -10.69 -2.59 -22.84
CA ASP A 336 -9.56 -1.75 -22.42
C ASP A 336 -9.98 -0.92 -21.20
N PRO A 337 -9.41 -1.19 -20.00
CA PRO A 337 -9.78 -0.50 -18.78
C PRO A 337 -8.97 0.79 -18.58
N GLU A 338 -9.59 1.81 -17.97
CA GLU A 338 -8.95 3.11 -17.75
C GLU A 338 -9.16 3.66 -16.31
N LEU A 339 -8.19 4.49 -15.90
CA LEU A 339 -8.09 5.18 -14.61
C LEU A 339 -8.77 6.56 -14.61
N ARG A 340 -9.88 6.75 -15.32
CA ARG A 340 -10.63 8.02 -15.28
C ARG A 340 -11.96 7.83 -14.57
N GLN A 341 -12.25 8.68 -13.60
CA GLN A 341 -13.55 8.76 -12.95
C GLN A 341 -13.98 10.22 -12.84
N THR A 342 -15.29 10.45 -12.71
CA THR A 342 -15.82 11.73 -12.22
C THR A 342 -16.22 11.60 -10.77
N GLY A 343 -15.89 12.56 -9.92
CA GLY A 343 -16.33 12.57 -8.53
C GLY A 343 -15.26 13.06 -7.58
N GLY A 344 -15.48 12.78 -6.29
CA GLY A 344 -14.58 13.17 -5.22
C GLY A 344 -13.29 12.35 -5.17
N THR A 345 -12.47 12.72 -4.19
CA THR A 345 -11.16 12.17 -3.88
C THR A 345 -11.22 11.52 -2.50
N PRO A 346 -11.52 10.22 -2.40
CA PRO A 346 -11.55 9.50 -1.12
C PRO A 346 -10.18 8.87 -0.80
N ILE A 347 -9.12 9.67 -0.60
CA ILE A 347 -7.76 9.17 -0.31
C ILE A 347 -7.81 8.29 0.93
N GLY A 348 -8.40 8.77 2.02
CA GLY A 348 -8.32 8.04 3.28
C GLY A 348 -9.03 6.69 3.23
N LYS A 349 -10.21 6.59 2.60
CA LYS A 349 -10.87 5.29 2.38
C LYS A 349 -10.06 4.38 1.45
N THR A 350 -9.46 4.93 0.41
CA THR A 350 -8.58 4.14 -0.47
C THR A 350 -7.38 3.59 0.30
N LEU A 351 -6.73 4.40 1.13
CA LEU A 351 -5.62 3.96 1.99
C LEU A 351 -6.07 2.90 3.00
N PHE A 352 -7.29 3.01 3.55
CA PHE A 352 -7.87 1.95 4.37
C PHE A 352 -7.99 0.64 3.57
N TYR A 353 -8.58 0.66 2.37
CA TYR A 353 -8.71 -0.55 1.55
C TYR A 353 -7.35 -1.13 1.15
N VAL A 354 -6.37 -0.30 0.85
CA VAL A 354 -4.98 -0.71 0.61
C VAL A 354 -4.43 -1.45 1.83
N GLY A 355 -4.58 -0.87 3.02
CA GLY A 355 -4.16 -1.48 4.28
C GLY A 355 -4.81 -2.84 4.52
N GLU A 356 -6.12 -2.94 4.31
CA GLU A 356 -6.84 -4.22 4.47
C GLU A 356 -6.41 -5.27 3.46
N TYR A 357 -6.12 -4.90 2.20
CA TYR A 357 -5.60 -5.83 1.21
C TYR A 357 -4.19 -6.32 1.58
N LEU A 358 -3.30 -5.41 1.99
CA LEU A 358 -1.95 -5.75 2.43
C LEU A 358 -1.97 -6.72 3.62
N LYS A 359 -2.80 -6.41 4.64
CA LYS A 359 -2.96 -7.21 5.86
C LYS A 359 -3.47 -8.63 5.58
N ASN A 360 -4.43 -8.78 4.68
CA ASN A 360 -5.12 -10.05 4.49
C ASN A 360 -4.54 -10.91 3.34
N LYS A 361 -3.86 -10.31 2.34
CA LYS A 361 -3.39 -11.04 1.15
C LYS A 361 -1.88 -10.96 0.88
N VAL A 362 -1.17 -10.00 1.49
CA VAL A 362 0.24 -9.74 1.15
C VAL A 362 1.16 -10.10 2.30
N VAL A 363 0.83 -9.66 3.51
CA VAL A 363 1.56 -9.96 4.74
C VAL A 363 0.77 -10.97 5.56
N ILE A 364 1.05 -12.24 5.34
CA ILE A 364 0.23 -13.37 5.81
C ILE A 364 0.98 -14.30 6.77
N ASP A 365 2.04 -13.80 7.42
CA ASP A 365 2.76 -14.56 8.47
C ASP A 365 1.78 -15.12 9.51
N GLY A 366 1.86 -16.42 9.76
CA GLY A 366 0.98 -17.12 10.70
C GLY A 366 -0.34 -17.64 10.12
N LYS A 367 -0.66 -17.36 8.85
CA LYS A 367 -1.84 -17.94 8.19
C LYS A 367 -1.70 -19.46 8.18
N LYS A 368 -2.73 -20.18 8.62
CA LYS A 368 -2.74 -21.65 8.60
C LYS A 368 -2.63 -22.18 7.17
N CYS A 369 -1.81 -23.21 6.97
CA CYS A 369 -1.59 -23.89 5.71
C CYS A 369 -1.29 -25.38 5.93
N LYS A 370 -1.56 -26.20 4.92
CA LYS A 370 -1.11 -27.60 4.82
C LYS A 370 0.03 -27.73 3.82
N THR A 371 0.00 -26.91 2.78
CA THR A 371 1.00 -26.85 1.72
C THR A 371 1.38 -25.41 1.41
N THR A 372 2.53 -25.21 0.77
CA THR A 372 2.98 -23.88 0.33
C THR A 372 1.94 -23.20 -0.59
N THR A 373 1.19 -23.97 -1.37
CA THR A 373 0.14 -23.43 -2.24
C THR A 373 -1.00 -22.77 -1.45
N ASP A 374 -1.31 -23.23 -0.23
CA ASP A 374 -2.37 -22.65 0.61
C ASP A 374 -2.05 -21.23 1.09
N CYS A 375 -0.77 -20.85 1.04
CA CYS A 375 -0.33 -19.50 1.34
C CYS A 375 -0.75 -18.51 0.25
N ASP A 376 -0.98 -18.95 -1.00
CA ASP A 376 -1.43 -18.10 -2.11
C ASP A 376 -0.56 -16.83 -2.30
N ASN A 377 0.74 -16.96 -2.02
CA ASN A 377 1.70 -15.86 -2.07
C ASN A 377 3.11 -16.41 -2.30
N VAL A 378 3.75 -16.02 -3.40
CA VAL A 378 5.08 -16.54 -3.79
C VAL A 378 6.20 -16.36 -2.78
N ASN A 379 6.06 -15.41 -1.85
CA ASN A 379 7.10 -15.13 -0.86
C ASN A 379 6.97 -16.01 0.39
N TYR A 380 5.89 -16.79 0.50
CA TYR A 380 5.58 -17.57 1.68
C TYR A 380 5.71 -19.06 1.38
N SER A 381 6.27 -19.78 2.34
CA SER A 381 6.27 -21.24 2.36
C SER A 381 5.45 -21.73 3.54
N CYS A 382 4.81 -22.89 3.40
CA CYS A 382 4.17 -23.53 4.54
C CYS A 382 5.24 -24.25 5.35
N LYS A 383 5.50 -23.77 6.58
CA LYS A 383 6.55 -24.33 7.43
C LYS A 383 6.23 -25.74 7.87
N LYS A 384 7.22 -26.62 7.71
CA LYS A 384 7.28 -27.93 8.38
C LYS A 384 7.86 -27.73 9.78
N ALA A 385 7.53 -28.59 10.73
CA ALA A 385 7.97 -28.49 12.13
C ALA A 385 9.47 -28.14 12.25
N ASN A 386 9.76 -26.97 12.79
CA ASN A 386 11.09 -26.51 13.20
C ASN A 386 10.97 -26.00 14.65
N PRO A 387 11.99 -26.09 15.52
CA PRO A 387 11.81 -25.85 16.96
C PRO A 387 11.26 -24.48 17.35
N THR A 388 11.41 -23.47 16.50
CA THR A 388 10.99 -22.09 16.74
C THR A 388 9.77 -21.66 15.92
N ASP A 389 9.32 -22.49 14.97
CA ASP A 389 8.22 -22.18 14.07
C ASP A 389 6.99 -23.03 14.41
N VAL A 390 5.80 -22.44 14.35
CA VAL A 390 4.56 -23.20 14.49
C VAL A 390 4.30 -23.95 13.17
N GLU A 391 4.28 -25.28 13.24
CA GLU A 391 4.01 -26.13 12.08
C GLU A 391 2.65 -25.80 11.42
N GLY A 392 2.60 -25.83 10.09
CA GLY A 392 1.38 -25.58 9.34
C GLY A 392 1.00 -24.10 9.28
N GLN A 393 1.99 -23.20 9.30
CA GLN A 393 1.79 -21.76 9.10
C GLN A 393 2.63 -21.22 7.94
N CYS A 394 2.08 -20.24 7.24
CA CYS A 394 2.75 -19.50 6.19
C CYS A 394 3.83 -18.59 6.79
N LYS A 395 5.06 -18.68 6.27
CA LYS A 395 6.17 -17.84 6.69
C LYS A 395 6.93 -17.25 5.50
N ASP A 396 7.25 -15.96 5.60
CA ASP A 396 8.21 -15.29 4.72
C ASP A 396 9.55 -15.16 5.45
N GLU A 397 10.56 -15.93 5.01
CA GLU A 397 11.91 -15.92 5.59
C GLU A 397 12.62 -14.58 5.40
N ALA A 398 12.20 -13.79 4.41
CA ALA A 398 12.76 -12.48 4.13
C ALA A 398 11.96 -11.34 4.76
N ARG A 399 10.97 -11.64 5.63
CA ARG A 399 10.00 -10.65 6.09
C ARG A 399 10.65 -9.42 6.71
N THR A 400 11.73 -9.60 7.46
CA THR A 400 12.44 -8.56 8.23
C THR A 400 13.10 -7.51 7.35
N CYS A 401 13.45 -7.86 6.12
CA CYS A 401 14.13 -6.98 5.15
C CYS A 401 13.29 -6.66 3.91
N ARG A 402 12.16 -7.34 3.71
CA ARG A 402 11.25 -7.07 2.59
C ARG A 402 10.49 -5.77 2.84
N GLU A 403 10.75 -4.78 2.00
CA GLU A 403 10.03 -3.51 2.08
C GLU A 403 8.67 -3.62 1.39
N THR A 404 7.68 -2.94 1.97
CA THR A 404 6.37 -2.70 1.33
C THR A 404 6.19 -1.20 1.21
N VAL A 405 6.11 -0.74 -0.04
CA VAL A 405 6.02 0.67 -0.41
C VAL A 405 4.71 0.89 -1.14
N VAL A 406 3.94 1.89 -0.72
CA VAL A 406 2.78 2.43 -1.42
C VAL A 406 3.19 3.77 -2.02
N VAL A 407 2.91 3.98 -3.30
CA VAL A 407 3.10 5.26 -3.98
C VAL A 407 1.74 5.78 -4.42
N LEU A 408 1.29 6.86 -3.77
CA LEU A 408 0.02 7.53 -4.05
C LEU A 408 0.27 8.69 -5.01
N PHE A 409 -0.30 8.62 -6.22
CA PHE A 409 -0.40 9.76 -7.14
C PHE A 409 -1.68 10.51 -6.85
N THR A 410 -1.60 11.80 -6.55
CA THR A 410 -2.76 12.65 -6.25
C THR A 410 -2.44 14.12 -6.57
N ASP A 411 -3.45 14.96 -6.65
CA ASP A 411 -3.29 16.42 -6.66
C ASP A 411 -3.57 17.07 -5.29
N GLY A 412 -3.66 16.26 -4.24
CA GLY A 412 -3.65 16.69 -2.84
C GLY A 412 -5.01 17.08 -2.26
N GLY A 413 -6.07 17.16 -3.06
CA GLY A 413 -7.39 17.54 -2.58
C GLY A 413 -8.22 16.36 -2.09
N GLU A 414 -8.48 16.22 -0.78
CA GLU A 414 -9.40 15.22 -0.23
C GLU A 414 -10.86 15.71 -0.25
N SER A 415 -11.81 14.81 -0.52
CA SER A 415 -13.25 15.08 -0.35
C SER A 415 -13.86 14.23 0.76
N ASN A 416 -14.60 14.86 1.68
CA ASN A 416 -15.56 14.22 2.60
C ASN A 416 -15.03 12.94 3.30
N SER A 417 -14.07 13.08 4.20
CA SER A 417 -13.64 11.98 5.09
C SER A 417 -14.28 12.07 6.47
N THR A 418 -14.74 10.93 7.00
CA THR A 418 -15.04 10.82 8.44
C THR A 418 -13.73 10.80 9.21
N LYS A 419 -13.76 11.05 10.53
CA LYS A 419 -12.54 11.16 11.35
C LYS A 419 -11.61 9.95 11.20
N PHE A 420 -12.15 8.72 11.15
CA PHE A 420 -11.33 7.52 10.97
C PHE A 420 -10.75 7.42 9.56
N PHE A 421 -11.53 7.75 8.55
CA PHE A 421 -11.08 7.73 7.16
C PHE A 421 -10.40 9.03 6.72
N ALA A 422 -9.93 9.86 7.64
CA ALA A 422 -9.09 11.00 7.28
C ALA A 422 -7.77 10.49 6.66
N PRO A 423 -7.28 11.09 5.55
CA PRO A 423 -6.05 10.64 4.88
C PRO A 423 -4.85 10.52 5.81
N TRP A 424 -4.65 11.52 6.67
CA TRP A 424 -3.61 11.50 7.70
C TRP A 424 -3.72 10.28 8.62
N VAL A 425 -4.92 9.96 9.10
CA VAL A 425 -5.16 8.84 10.02
C VAL A 425 -4.84 7.53 9.33
N GLN A 426 -5.32 7.32 8.10
CA GLN A 426 -5.04 6.07 7.39
C GLN A 426 -3.57 5.96 6.96
N ALA A 427 -2.93 7.06 6.58
CA ALA A 427 -1.47 7.08 6.35
C ALA A 427 -0.69 6.70 7.62
N LYS A 428 -1.04 7.31 8.77
CA LYS A 428 -0.44 7.00 10.08
C LYS A 428 -0.62 5.53 10.47
N ARG A 429 -1.81 4.98 10.25
CA ARG A 429 -2.12 3.56 10.47
C ARG A 429 -1.23 2.64 9.62
N LEU A 430 -0.97 3.00 8.37
CA LEU A 430 -0.10 2.23 7.46
C LEU A 430 1.38 2.33 7.87
N GLY A 431 1.86 3.54 8.20
CA GLY A 431 3.28 3.81 8.42
C GLY A 431 3.79 3.48 9.82
N HIS A 432 3.04 3.89 10.85
CA HIS A 432 3.50 3.92 12.24
C HIS A 432 2.62 3.12 13.20
N GLY A 433 1.33 3.03 12.89
CA GLY A 433 0.27 2.69 13.83
C GLY A 433 -0.35 3.95 14.44
N LEU A 434 -1.60 3.83 14.87
CA LEU A 434 -2.39 4.91 15.47
C LEU A 434 -2.15 4.98 16.97
N CYS A 435 -1.94 3.84 17.62
CA CYS A 435 -1.89 3.74 19.05
C CYS A 435 -1.20 2.44 19.51
N CYS A 436 -0.74 2.42 20.75
CA CYS A 436 0.13 1.37 21.31
C CYS A 436 -0.05 1.21 22.82
N GLN A 437 0.38 0.06 23.34
CA GLN A 437 0.64 -0.13 24.77
C GLN A 437 2.14 -0.13 25.06
N THR A 438 2.93 -0.65 24.11
CA THR A 438 4.40 -0.73 24.20
C THR A 438 5.04 -0.29 22.89
N ASP A 439 6.35 -0.02 22.89
CA ASP A 439 7.11 0.31 21.67
C ASP A 439 7.00 -0.79 20.60
N ALA A 440 6.84 -2.06 21.02
CA ALA A 440 6.69 -3.19 20.11
C ALA A 440 5.37 -3.19 19.32
N ASP A 441 4.37 -2.40 19.75
CA ASP A 441 3.13 -2.22 18.97
C ASP A 441 3.29 -1.23 17.81
N CYS A 442 4.35 -0.42 17.85
CA CYS A 442 4.62 0.60 16.85
C CYS A 442 5.57 0.07 15.78
N VAL A 443 5.40 0.58 14.57
CA VAL A 443 6.14 0.15 13.39
C VAL A 443 6.74 1.35 12.64
N GLY A 444 7.58 1.06 11.65
CA GLY A 444 8.19 2.11 10.85
C GLY A 444 9.22 2.95 11.61
N GLY A 445 9.53 4.12 11.07
CA GLY A 445 10.67 4.94 11.50
C GLY A 445 11.99 4.47 10.89
N THR A 446 13.04 5.26 11.12
CA THR A 446 14.43 4.93 10.77
C THR A 446 15.20 4.55 12.03
N VAL A 447 16.43 4.05 11.88
CA VAL A 447 17.32 3.80 13.03
C VAL A 447 17.56 5.10 13.82
N GLU A 448 17.65 6.23 13.12
CA GLU A 448 17.87 7.55 13.71
C GLU A 448 16.60 8.16 14.31
N ASN A 449 15.44 7.84 13.74
CA ASN A 449 14.13 8.33 14.19
C ASN A 449 13.12 7.16 14.28
N PRO A 450 13.26 6.27 15.28
CA PRO A 450 12.36 5.15 15.46
C PRO A 450 10.97 5.65 15.87
N THR A 451 9.93 4.86 15.57
CA THR A 451 8.60 5.11 16.13
C THR A 451 8.53 4.50 17.52
N VAL A 452 8.09 5.27 18.50
CA VAL A 452 7.98 4.85 19.90
C VAL A 452 6.55 5.01 20.40
N CYS A 453 6.22 4.25 21.43
CA CYS A 453 4.96 4.35 22.11
C CYS A 453 5.02 5.43 23.19
N LYS A 454 4.28 6.52 22.99
CA LYS A 454 4.21 7.60 23.98
C LYS A 454 2.78 8.07 24.18
N GLY A 455 2.34 8.09 25.44
CA GLY A 455 0.97 8.48 25.78
C GLY A 455 -0.09 7.59 25.12
N GLY A 456 0.25 6.31 24.87
CA GLY A 456 -0.59 5.37 24.16
C GLY A 456 -0.67 5.59 22.64
N GLN A 457 0.20 6.44 22.07
CA GLN A 457 0.25 6.73 20.64
C GLN A 457 1.58 6.30 20.03
N CYS A 458 1.53 5.76 18.81
CA CYS A 458 2.74 5.56 18.02
C CYS A 458 3.15 6.89 17.41
N LEU A 459 4.31 7.38 17.82
CA LEU A 459 4.86 8.66 17.39
C LEU A 459 6.31 8.46 16.96
N PRO A 460 6.74 9.00 15.81
CA PRO A 460 8.16 9.14 15.51
C PRO A 460 8.89 9.83 16.69
N LYS A 461 10.08 9.35 17.06
CA LYS A 461 10.85 9.85 18.21
C LYS A 461 11.07 11.36 18.18
N LEU A 462 11.28 11.96 17.01
CA LEU A 462 11.45 13.40 16.89
C LEU A 462 10.15 14.18 17.19
N THR A 463 8.99 13.53 17.10
CA THR A 463 7.64 14.12 17.22
C THR A 463 6.95 13.74 18.54
N ILE A 464 7.75 13.40 19.53
CA ILE A 464 7.37 12.93 20.87
C ILE A 464 6.42 13.88 21.64
N THR A 465 6.27 15.14 21.21
CA THR A 465 5.28 16.07 21.76
C THR A 465 3.88 15.84 21.20
N GLY A 466 3.75 15.20 20.03
CA GLY A 466 2.50 15.07 19.28
C GLY A 466 2.09 16.40 18.62
N TYR A 467 3.02 17.32 18.42
CA TYR A 467 2.80 18.60 17.76
C TYR A 467 3.77 18.78 16.60
N TYR A 468 3.25 19.38 15.52
CA TYR A 468 3.97 19.60 14.27
C TYR A 468 3.73 21.02 13.79
N CYS A 469 4.68 21.61 13.08
CA CYS A 469 4.48 22.89 12.43
C CYS A 469 3.45 22.76 11.30
N SER A 470 2.51 23.70 11.19
CA SER A 470 1.43 23.65 10.19
C SER A 470 1.91 23.71 8.72
N GLU A 471 3.08 24.31 8.47
CA GLU A 471 3.60 24.54 7.12
C GLU A 471 4.47 23.39 6.60
N ASP A 472 5.39 22.91 7.42
CA ASP A 472 6.41 21.92 7.04
C ASP A 472 6.33 20.63 7.86
N MET A 473 5.36 20.54 8.78
CA MET A 473 5.15 19.39 9.66
C MET A 473 6.41 19.00 10.45
N ALA A 474 7.36 19.94 10.62
CA ALA A 474 8.53 19.72 11.45
C ALA A 474 8.10 19.52 12.92
N PRO A 475 8.81 18.68 13.70
CA PRO A 475 8.45 18.46 15.08
C PRO A 475 8.52 19.77 15.88
N CYS A 476 7.47 20.05 16.66
CA CYS A 476 7.51 21.12 17.62
C CYS A 476 8.40 20.72 18.80
N LEU A 477 9.56 21.39 18.93
CA LEU A 477 10.47 21.14 20.04
C LEU A 477 9.85 21.51 21.39
N PRO A 478 10.17 20.77 22.48
CA PRO A 478 9.57 20.99 23.80
C PRO A 478 9.91 22.33 24.50
N SER A 479 10.83 23.15 23.97
CA SER A 479 11.29 24.39 24.60
C SER A 479 10.29 25.55 24.56
N ALA A 480 9.10 25.36 23.99
CA ALA A 480 8.00 26.33 24.04
C ALA A 480 7.40 26.55 25.46
N GLN A 481 7.92 25.91 26.51
CA GLN A 481 7.57 26.24 27.90
C GLN A 481 8.30 27.47 28.48
N LEU A 482 9.23 28.11 27.75
CA LEU A 482 10.04 29.22 28.28
C LEU A 482 10.05 30.51 27.43
N GLY A 483 9.04 30.75 26.59
CA GLY A 483 8.90 32.04 25.89
C GLY A 483 9.91 32.30 24.76
N GLU A 484 10.72 31.32 24.40
CA GLU A 484 11.49 31.34 23.16
C GLU A 484 10.63 30.76 22.02
N ALA A 485 10.65 31.42 20.86
CA ALA A 485 9.80 31.09 19.73
C ALA A 485 9.89 29.59 19.40
N ALA A 486 8.76 28.88 19.55
CA ALA A 486 8.59 27.58 18.92
C ALA A 486 9.00 27.76 17.44
N HIS A 487 9.97 27.01 16.94
CA HIS A 487 10.56 27.18 15.61
C HIS A 487 9.58 26.94 14.43
N CYS A 488 8.27 26.94 14.66
CA CYS A 488 7.27 26.98 13.61
C CYS A 488 7.00 28.43 13.20
N LYS A 489 7.18 28.73 11.92
CA LYS A 489 6.91 30.06 11.35
C LYS A 489 5.45 30.51 11.52
N LYS A 490 4.49 29.57 11.54
CA LYS A 490 3.04 29.85 11.60
C LYS A 490 2.22 28.85 12.45
N ASN A 491 2.69 28.53 13.66
CA ASN A 491 2.01 27.71 14.69
C ASN A 491 2.31 26.20 14.69
N CYS A 492 2.32 25.66 15.91
CA CYS A 492 2.28 24.22 16.19
C CYS A 492 0.83 23.74 16.18
N ILE A 493 0.53 22.74 15.35
CA ILE A 493 -0.74 22.02 15.36
C ILE A 493 -0.55 20.67 16.05
N LYS A 494 -1.53 20.26 16.84
CA LYS A 494 -1.56 18.93 17.45
C LYS A 494 -1.78 17.89 16.36
N ASP A 495 -1.15 16.72 16.49
CA ASP A 495 -1.45 15.54 15.68
C ASP A 495 -2.96 15.40 15.54
N PRO A 496 -3.53 15.47 14.31
CA PRO A 496 -4.96 15.37 14.09
C PRO A 496 -5.40 13.91 14.23
N MET A 497 -5.08 13.32 15.38
CA MET A 497 -5.63 12.06 15.82
C MET A 497 -7.08 12.32 16.23
N PRO A 498 -8.05 11.55 15.68
CA PRO A 498 -9.35 11.47 16.29
C PRO A 498 -9.15 11.13 17.76
N ASN A 499 -10.07 11.54 18.64
CA ASN A 499 -10.15 11.00 19.99
C ASN A 499 -10.52 9.51 19.90
N ILE A 500 -9.62 8.66 19.37
CA ILE A 500 -9.73 7.22 19.30
C ILE A 500 -9.66 6.78 20.75
N LYS A 501 -10.84 6.58 21.35
CA LYS A 501 -11.01 6.19 22.74
C LYS A 501 -10.38 4.80 22.90
N THR A 502 -9.09 4.79 23.22
CA THR A 502 -8.26 3.68 23.71
C THR A 502 -7.85 2.60 22.70
N CYS A 503 -6.58 2.22 22.77
CA CYS A 503 -6.01 1.04 22.12
C CYS A 503 -6.67 -0.28 22.48
N ALA A 504 -7.35 -0.31 23.63
CA ALA A 504 -7.92 -1.51 24.21
C ALA A 504 -9.16 -2.01 23.45
N ALA A 505 -9.93 -1.11 22.81
CA ALA A 505 -11.21 -1.49 22.22
C ALA A 505 -11.07 -2.37 20.97
N ASN A 506 -10.04 -2.14 20.14
CA ASN A 506 -9.74 -2.99 18.99
C ASN A 506 -8.29 -2.80 18.49
N PRO A 507 -7.32 -3.58 18.97
CA PRO A 507 -5.91 -3.42 18.59
C PRO A 507 -5.64 -3.65 17.08
N GLN A 508 -6.54 -4.32 16.36
CA GLN A 508 -6.39 -4.57 14.92
C GLN A 508 -6.69 -3.34 14.04
N HIS A 509 -7.34 -2.31 14.60
CA HIS A 509 -7.64 -1.08 13.88
C HIS A 509 -6.47 -0.10 13.93
N ASN A 510 -5.59 -0.25 14.93
CA ASN A 510 -4.58 0.75 15.23
C ASN A 510 -3.34 0.60 14.34
N VAL A 511 -2.94 -0.62 14.02
CA VAL A 511 -1.76 -0.90 13.19
C VAL A 511 -2.07 -2.12 12.32
N LEU A 512 -1.45 -2.20 11.15
CA LEU A 512 -1.55 -3.42 10.36
C LEU A 512 -0.84 -4.56 11.10
N ARG A 513 -1.53 -5.71 11.24
CA ARG A 513 -0.99 -6.90 11.88
C ARG A 513 -1.12 -8.10 10.98
N SER A 514 -0.09 -8.93 10.92
CA SER A 514 -0.18 -10.24 10.28
C SER A 514 -1.13 -11.18 11.06
N PRO A 515 -1.56 -12.30 10.46
CA PRO A 515 -2.36 -13.31 11.14
C PRO A 515 -1.79 -13.83 12.47
N ASP A 516 -0.46 -13.87 12.64
CA ASP A 516 0.20 -14.17 13.92
C ASP A 516 0.15 -13.03 14.97
N GLY A 517 -0.47 -11.90 14.63
CA GLY A 517 -0.63 -10.74 15.50
C GLY A 517 0.54 -9.76 15.50
N LYS A 518 1.64 -10.04 14.80
CA LYS A 518 2.81 -9.13 14.75
C LYS A 518 2.49 -7.88 13.92
N PRO A 519 2.81 -6.67 14.42
CA PRO A 519 2.55 -5.46 13.67
C PRO A 519 3.56 -5.31 12.53
N PHE A 520 3.15 -4.67 11.44
CA PHE A 520 4.04 -4.31 10.35
C PHE A 520 3.73 -2.94 9.75
N GLY A 521 4.77 -2.27 9.27
CA GLY A 521 4.67 -0.94 8.65
C GLY A 521 4.74 -1.00 7.12
N VAL A 522 4.20 0.03 6.50
CA VAL A 522 4.19 0.28 5.06
C VAL A 522 4.68 1.71 4.83
N LYS A 523 5.67 1.91 3.95
CA LYS A 523 6.08 3.26 3.57
C LYS A 523 5.10 3.81 2.56
N LEU A 524 4.49 4.96 2.83
CA LEU A 524 3.61 5.65 1.89
C LEU A 524 4.28 6.91 1.36
N SER A 525 4.75 6.83 0.11
CA SER A 525 5.24 8.00 -0.63
C SER A 525 4.08 8.65 -1.39
N VAL A 526 4.02 9.98 -1.35
CA VAL A 526 2.98 10.75 -2.04
C VAL A 526 3.63 11.51 -3.17
N VAL A 527 3.09 11.34 -4.37
CA VAL A 527 3.44 12.09 -5.58
C VAL A 527 2.32 13.09 -5.81
N ASP A 528 2.59 14.34 -5.43
CA ASP A 528 1.67 15.44 -5.66
C ASP A 528 1.94 16.03 -7.04
N ILE A 529 0.95 15.94 -7.93
CA ILE A 529 1.06 16.39 -9.33
C ILE A 529 0.31 17.70 -9.60
N SER A 530 -0.16 18.38 -8.55
CA SER A 530 -0.97 19.59 -8.67
C SER A 530 -0.20 20.75 -9.32
N GLY A 531 1.14 20.74 -9.21
CA GLY A 531 2.01 21.88 -9.52
C GLY A 531 1.90 23.00 -8.50
N ALA A 532 1.20 22.80 -7.37
CA ALA A 532 1.02 23.81 -6.35
C ALA A 532 2.32 24.08 -5.59
N SER A 533 2.54 25.36 -5.22
CA SER A 533 3.65 25.74 -4.35
C SER A 533 3.43 25.31 -2.89
N ASN A 534 2.17 25.17 -2.48
CA ASN A 534 1.79 24.67 -1.17
C ASN A 534 1.37 23.20 -1.26
N LEU A 535 2.21 22.32 -0.72
CA LEU A 535 2.00 20.87 -0.70
C LEU A 535 1.62 20.35 0.69
N SER A 536 1.19 21.20 1.62
CA SER A 536 1.02 20.82 3.03
C SER A 536 0.10 19.62 3.24
N GLY A 537 -0.99 19.50 2.46
CA GLY A 537 -1.89 18.34 2.48
C GLY A 537 -1.15 17.04 2.17
N SER A 538 -0.51 16.96 1.00
CA SER A 538 0.28 15.79 0.56
C SER A 538 1.50 15.54 1.44
N MET A 539 2.14 16.59 1.94
CA MET A 539 3.27 16.50 2.87
C MET A 539 2.84 15.80 4.15
N SER A 540 1.71 16.24 4.73
CA SER A 540 1.18 15.63 5.94
C SER A 540 0.92 14.13 5.74
N ILE A 541 0.26 13.75 4.64
CA ILE A 541 -0.01 12.35 4.33
C ILE A 541 1.29 11.53 4.22
N SER A 542 2.31 12.05 3.53
CA SER A 542 3.58 11.34 3.35
C SER A 542 4.34 11.12 4.67
N ILE A 543 4.33 12.10 5.57
CA ILE A 543 5.00 12.05 6.86
C ILE A 543 4.30 11.05 7.78
N ALA A 544 2.97 11.14 7.89
CA ALA A 544 2.17 10.15 8.61
C ALA A 544 2.39 8.74 8.04
N GLY A 545 2.61 8.65 6.73
CA GLY A 545 2.90 7.43 6.00
C GLY A 545 4.30 6.84 6.18
N ASN A 546 5.19 7.45 6.99
CA ASN A 546 6.61 7.08 7.07
C ASN A 546 7.29 7.00 5.69
N GLY A 547 6.89 7.86 4.75
CA GLY A 547 7.40 7.87 3.38
C GLY A 547 7.94 9.23 2.97
N SER A 548 7.84 9.53 1.68
CA SER A 548 8.40 10.75 1.11
C SER A 548 7.37 11.49 0.27
N LEU A 549 7.37 12.82 0.34
CA LEU A 549 6.63 13.66 -0.58
C LEU A 549 7.50 13.95 -1.81
N LEU A 550 6.93 13.76 -2.98
CA LEU A 550 7.44 14.23 -4.25
C LEU A 550 6.49 15.29 -4.81
N GLY A 551 6.91 16.55 -4.78
CA GLY A 551 6.26 17.59 -5.56
C GLY A 551 6.66 17.44 -7.03
N ALA A 552 5.69 17.19 -7.89
CA ALA A 552 5.85 17.13 -9.32
C ALA A 552 4.91 18.14 -9.99
N ASP A 553 5.35 18.65 -11.14
CA ASP A 553 4.50 19.47 -11.99
C ASP A 553 4.18 18.67 -13.25
N ALA A 554 2.88 18.45 -13.49
CA ALA A 554 2.43 17.80 -14.71
C ALA A 554 2.78 18.60 -15.98
N SER A 555 3.14 19.88 -15.86
CA SER A 555 3.67 20.69 -16.97
C SER A 555 5.12 20.34 -17.35
N ASP A 556 5.87 19.65 -16.48
CA ASP A 556 7.25 19.22 -16.70
C ASP A 556 7.40 17.69 -16.53
N PRO A 557 6.98 16.89 -17.53
CA PRO A 557 7.02 15.44 -17.46
C PRO A 557 8.44 14.87 -17.35
N VAL A 558 9.46 15.59 -17.81
CA VAL A 558 10.87 15.15 -17.75
C VAL A 558 11.36 15.22 -16.30
N LYS A 559 11.18 16.37 -15.65
CA LYS A 559 11.51 16.51 -14.23
C LYS A 559 10.66 15.59 -13.36
N PHE A 560 9.38 15.44 -13.67
CA PHE A 560 8.52 14.48 -12.99
C PHE A 560 9.09 13.05 -13.08
N LEU A 561 9.47 12.59 -14.28
CA LEU A 561 10.08 11.27 -14.46
C LEU A 561 11.39 11.11 -13.66
N GLN A 562 12.24 12.15 -13.63
CA GLN A 562 13.48 12.12 -12.84
C GLN A 562 13.19 11.95 -11.35
N THR A 563 12.26 12.75 -10.82
CA THR A 563 11.80 12.68 -9.43
C THR A 563 11.20 11.33 -9.09
N LEU A 564 10.37 10.78 -9.98
CA LEU A 564 9.71 9.48 -9.76
C LEU A 564 10.70 8.32 -9.76
N ASN A 565 11.71 8.35 -10.65
CA ASN A 565 12.77 7.33 -10.67
C ASN A 565 13.54 7.27 -9.34
N ALA A 566 13.68 8.38 -8.62
CA ALA A 566 14.33 8.39 -7.31
C ALA A 566 13.52 7.62 -6.24
N VAL A 567 12.18 7.64 -6.32
CA VAL A 567 11.31 6.89 -5.39
C VAL A 567 11.21 5.41 -5.74
N PHE A 568 11.26 5.06 -7.02
CA PHE A 568 11.35 3.65 -7.44
C PHE A 568 12.76 3.07 -7.31
N ASP A 569 13.76 3.88 -6.98
CA ASP A 569 15.09 3.40 -6.66
C ASP A 569 15.14 2.79 -5.25
N ILE A 570 14.48 1.63 -5.08
CA ILE A 570 14.45 0.85 -3.83
C ILE A 570 15.82 0.16 -3.55
N LYS A 571 16.93 0.75 -4.02
CA LYS A 571 18.29 0.22 -3.91
C LYS A 571 18.87 0.29 -2.50
N ASN A 572 18.30 1.10 -1.61
CA ASN A 572 18.69 1.12 -0.20
C ASN A 572 18.12 -0.11 0.53
N LYS A 573 18.65 -1.28 0.16
CA LYS A 573 18.18 -2.57 0.67
C LYS A 573 18.78 -2.81 2.06
N LYS A 574 17.97 -3.27 3.00
CA LYS A 574 18.42 -3.63 4.35
C LYS A 574 19.09 -5.01 4.33
N VAL A 575 20.04 -5.24 5.24
CA VAL A 575 20.50 -6.60 5.55
C VAL A 575 19.36 -7.33 6.23
N CYS A 576 19.07 -8.56 5.80
CA CYS A 576 18.11 -9.42 6.46
C CYS A 576 18.75 -9.96 7.74
N ASN A 577 18.39 -9.41 8.89
CA ASN A 577 18.80 -9.93 10.19
C ASN A 577 17.63 -10.67 10.83
N ASP A 578 17.92 -11.77 11.53
CA ASP A 578 16.93 -12.61 12.23
C ASP A 578 16.45 -12.00 13.55
N THR A 579 17.07 -10.90 14.01
CA THR A 579 16.74 -10.23 15.27
C THR A 579 15.74 -9.09 15.06
N PHE A 580 14.54 -9.25 15.58
CA PHE A 580 13.62 -8.18 15.96
C PHE A 580 13.32 -8.28 17.45
#